data_AF-A0A3N0BKK8-F1
#
_entry.id   AF-A0A3N0BKK8-F1
#
_cell.length_a   1.000
_cell.length_b   1.000
_cell.length_c   1.000
_cell.angle_alpha   90.00
_cell.angle_beta   90.00
_cell.angle_gamma   90.00
#
_symmetry.space_group_name_H-M   'P 1'
#
loop_
_entity.id
_entity.type
_entity.pdbx_description
1 polymer ?
#
loop_
_entity_poly.entity_id
_entity_poly.type
_entity_poly.pdbx_seq_one_letter_code
_entity_poly.pdbx_strand_id
1 'polypeptide(L)'
;MGRFGRVALGALLACSLVPVPAGMAVADEMAGSSAGGAGVALVPGTYVEHEAIAYVIDGGARAFSLGDDVLAGAESLMDIDADTAAETLGDEAGAVGAPAVRSRSASGGAEAAGRLVLVRDEGRSTEELIAELEADPRVAFAEPNAIVKFGDGDDAAPDPVAAEAAPGALADGDEARRGGEADAEGGAPGEPSASVAFGQDEDEPAADLNSFVWGFDNDGRMAGTAGSDAADMGYADWNDQSAASQLQEVVVAVIDTGVDASNPDLAPVMWDEGLTSGIEGLTGKEDEHGFAVLADAEAGVSSTTGLEIYHGTHVAGTIGAAWDGRGVSGLAGNARIMSVRIDDTLSAILECFDYVSRTSTQASTCG
;
A
#
# COMPACT_ATOMS: atom_id res chain seq x y z
N MET A 1 -12.79 -0.01 17.36
CA MET A 1 -12.18 -0.40 16.06
C MET A 1 -10.90 -1.26 16.17
N GLY A 2 -10.35 -1.56 17.36
CA GLY A 2 -9.03 -2.21 17.52
C GLY A 2 -8.89 -3.72 17.20
N ARG A 3 -9.77 -4.32 16.39
CA ARG A 3 -9.68 -5.74 15.99
C ARG A 3 -9.31 -5.95 14.53
N PHE A 4 -9.61 -5.00 13.63
CA PHE A 4 -9.38 -5.18 12.20
C PHE A 4 -7.93 -4.91 11.77
N GLY A 5 -7.25 -3.93 12.37
CA GLY A 5 -5.82 -3.70 12.11
C GLY A 5 -4.92 -4.86 12.56
N ARG A 6 -5.28 -5.54 13.65
CA ARG A 6 -4.57 -6.73 14.16
C ARG A 6 -4.72 -7.96 13.25
N VAL A 7 -5.85 -8.07 12.53
CA VAL A 7 -6.10 -9.18 11.60
C VAL A 7 -5.27 -9.06 10.32
N ALA A 8 -4.98 -7.85 9.85
CA ALA A 8 -4.13 -7.64 8.67
C ALA A 8 -2.66 -8.06 8.92
N LEU A 9 -2.12 -7.76 10.11
CA LEU A 9 -0.77 -8.17 10.52
C LEU A 9 -0.66 -9.69 10.70
N GLY A 10 -1.69 -10.33 11.27
CA GLY A 10 -1.76 -11.79 11.38
C GLY A 10 -1.91 -12.50 10.04
N ALA A 11 -2.55 -11.88 9.04
CA ALA A 11 -2.70 -12.47 7.71
C ALA A 11 -1.38 -12.48 6.91
N LEU A 12 -0.54 -11.46 7.03
CA LEU A 12 0.79 -11.45 6.38
C LEU A 12 1.76 -12.46 7.02
N LEU A 13 1.78 -12.54 8.36
CA LEU A 13 2.53 -13.58 9.09
C LEU A 13 2.00 -15.00 8.84
N ALA A 14 0.70 -15.17 8.60
CA ALA A 14 0.12 -16.46 8.25
C ALA A 14 0.29 -16.82 6.76
N CYS A 15 0.42 -15.84 5.87
CA CYS A 15 0.65 -16.07 4.44
C CYS A 15 2.09 -16.51 4.10
N SER A 16 3.07 -16.28 4.99
CA SER A 16 4.37 -16.97 4.91
C SER A 16 4.35 -18.39 5.50
N LEU A 17 3.29 -18.75 6.25
CA LEU A 17 3.12 -20.03 6.93
C LEU A 17 2.21 -21.04 6.19
N VAL A 18 1.81 -20.78 4.95
CA VAL A 18 1.12 -21.80 4.13
C VAL A 18 2.11 -22.49 3.20
N PRO A 19 2.49 -23.75 3.44
CA PRO A 19 3.17 -24.54 2.42
C PRO A 19 2.23 -24.71 1.24
N VAL A 20 2.54 -24.07 0.11
CA VAL A 20 1.92 -24.40 -1.18
C VAL A 20 2.24 -25.87 -1.46
N PRO A 21 1.25 -26.78 -1.51
CA PRO A 21 1.53 -28.15 -1.88
C PRO A 21 1.99 -28.16 -3.34
N ALA A 22 3.23 -28.55 -3.55
CA ALA A 22 3.80 -28.71 -4.88
C ALA A 22 2.99 -29.75 -5.69
N GLY A 23 2.40 -29.28 -6.80
CA GLY A 23 2.23 -30.09 -8.01
C GLY A 23 0.96 -30.93 -8.15
N MET A 24 -0.08 -30.33 -8.74
CA MET A 24 -0.86 -31.00 -9.78
C MET A 24 -0.21 -30.67 -11.14
N ALA A 25 0.91 -31.30 -11.45
CA ALA A 25 1.43 -31.42 -12.82
C ALA A 25 2.43 -32.58 -12.88
N VAL A 26 2.12 -33.53 -13.73
CA VAL A 26 2.82 -34.79 -13.94
C VAL A 26 4.08 -34.57 -14.77
N ALA A 27 5.27 -34.97 -14.27
CA ALA A 27 6.29 -35.66 -15.07
C ALA A 27 7.51 -36.11 -14.23
N ASP A 28 7.64 -37.43 -14.18
CA ASP A 28 8.85 -38.27 -14.10
C ASP A 28 9.73 -38.28 -12.85
N GLU A 29 9.85 -39.50 -12.31
CA GLU A 29 10.67 -39.86 -11.15
C GLU A 29 12.14 -39.95 -11.51
N MET A 30 13.00 -39.33 -10.71
CA MET A 30 14.34 -39.86 -10.46
C MET A 30 14.67 -39.76 -8.96
N ALA A 31 14.72 -40.93 -8.34
CA ALA A 31 15.07 -41.12 -6.94
C ALA A 31 16.50 -40.65 -6.63
N GLY A 32 16.66 -39.88 -5.56
CA GLY A 32 17.96 -39.44 -5.07
C GLY A 32 17.92 -38.92 -3.62
N SER A 33 18.08 -39.84 -2.67
CA SER A 33 18.71 -39.68 -1.34
C SER A 33 18.45 -38.40 -0.51
N SER A 34 17.72 -38.59 0.59
CA SER A 34 17.66 -37.72 1.76
C SER A 34 19.03 -37.54 2.45
N ALA A 35 19.56 -36.31 2.45
CA ALA A 35 20.40 -35.72 3.51
C ALA A 35 20.84 -34.29 3.09
N GLY A 36 20.52 -33.27 3.89
CA GLY A 36 21.01 -31.90 3.71
C GLY A 36 19.95 -30.87 4.06
N GLY A 37 20.29 -29.89 4.91
CA GLY A 37 19.37 -28.91 5.47
C GLY A 37 18.51 -28.20 4.41
N ALA A 38 17.26 -27.95 4.77
CA ALA A 38 16.33 -27.19 3.95
C ALA A 38 16.72 -25.70 3.98
N GLY A 39 17.82 -25.35 3.31
CA GLY A 39 18.04 -23.97 2.90
C GLY A 39 17.06 -23.68 1.76
N VAL A 40 16.07 -22.83 2.01
CA VAL A 40 15.27 -22.25 0.93
C VAL A 40 16.26 -21.45 0.08
N ALA A 41 16.53 -21.90 -1.15
CA ALA A 41 17.40 -21.17 -2.05
C ALA A 41 16.73 -19.84 -2.39
N LEU A 42 17.31 -18.71 -1.94
CA LEU A 42 16.79 -17.40 -2.28
C LEU A 42 17.06 -17.13 -3.76
N VAL A 43 16.15 -16.41 -4.40
CA VAL A 43 16.26 -16.04 -5.81
C VAL A 43 16.80 -14.61 -5.88
N PRO A 44 18.02 -14.38 -6.41
CA PRO A 44 18.58 -13.03 -6.50
C PRO A 44 17.63 -12.06 -7.20
N GLY A 45 17.52 -10.85 -6.67
CA GLY A 45 16.62 -9.80 -7.18
C GLY A 45 15.17 -9.88 -6.68
N THR A 46 14.86 -10.81 -5.77
CA THR A 46 13.58 -10.85 -5.02
C THR A 46 13.71 -10.31 -3.60
N TYR A 47 14.91 -9.90 -3.20
CA TYR A 47 15.24 -9.35 -1.89
C TYR A 47 16.43 -8.38 -2.02
N VAL A 48 16.63 -7.55 -0.99
CA VAL A 48 17.80 -6.68 -0.86
C VAL A 48 18.97 -7.51 -0.31
N GLU A 49 20.03 -7.63 -1.11
CA GLU A 49 21.24 -8.35 -0.69
C GLU A 49 21.87 -7.69 0.53
N HIS A 50 22.44 -8.49 1.43
CA HIS A 50 23.03 -8.06 2.70
C HIS A 50 22.04 -7.61 3.78
N GLU A 51 20.72 -7.78 3.55
CA GLU A 51 19.68 -7.40 4.49
C GLU A 51 18.77 -8.56 4.89
N ALA A 52 18.46 -8.63 6.19
CA ALA A 52 17.51 -9.58 6.75
C ALA A 52 16.62 -8.93 7.81
N ILE A 53 15.38 -9.38 7.88
CA ILE A 53 14.41 -8.99 8.91
C ILE A 53 14.32 -10.13 9.92
N ALA A 54 14.41 -9.80 11.20
CA ALA A 54 14.35 -10.78 12.29
C ALA A 54 13.32 -10.38 13.34
N TYR A 55 12.61 -11.37 13.90
CA TYR A 55 11.80 -11.17 15.10
C TYR A 55 12.61 -11.51 16.34
N VAL A 56 12.87 -10.49 17.17
CA VAL A 56 13.66 -10.61 18.40
C VAL A 56 12.73 -10.62 19.61
N ILE A 57 12.84 -11.65 20.44
CA ILE A 57 12.07 -11.78 21.67
C ILE A 57 12.77 -10.98 22.77
N ASP A 58 12.19 -9.83 23.11
CA ASP A 58 12.68 -8.97 24.18
C ASP A 58 12.07 -9.44 25.51
N GLY A 59 12.70 -10.43 26.15
CA GLY A 59 12.30 -10.97 27.46
C GLY A 59 12.47 -9.99 28.66
N GLY A 60 12.21 -8.70 28.49
CA GLY A 60 12.21 -7.68 29.54
C GLY A 60 13.60 -7.22 30.02
N ALA A 61 14.70 -7.73 29.46
CA ALA A 61 16.04 -7.24 29.76
C ALA A 61 16.90 -7.25 28.50
N ARG A 62 17.35 -6.06 28.07
CA ARG A 62 18.45 -5.92 27.11
C ARG A 62 19.67 -6.66 27.67
N ALA A 63 19.84 -7.91 27.30
CA ALA A 63 21.04 -8.66 27.63
C ALA A 63 22.18 -8.05 26.83
N PHE A 64 23.00 -7.23 27.49
CA PHE A 64 24.24 -6.72 26.93
C PHE A 64 25.15 -7.91 26.63
N SER A 65 25.28 -8.29 25.36
CA SER A 65 26.25 -9.29 24.93
C SER A 65 27.60 -8.60 24.71
N LEU A 66 28.66 -9.14 25.33
CA LEU A 66 30.04 -8.74 25.12
C LEU A 66 30.63 -9.66 24.05
N GLY A 67 30.47 -9.29 22.77
CA GLY A 67 30.95 -10.03 21.60
C GLY A 67 30.59 -9.32 20.29
N ASP A 68 31.01 -9.90 19.17
CA ASP A 68 30.56 -9.53 17.80
C ASP A 68 29.07 -9.91 17.71
N ASP A 69 28.21 -8.99 18.14
CA ASP A 69 26.76 -9.20 18.26
C ASP A 69 26.13 -9.00 16.87
N VAL A 70 25.54 -10.05 16.30
CA VAL A 70 24.87 -9.98 14.98
C VAL A 70 23.70 -8.99 14.96
N LEU A 71 23.13 -8.68 16.13
CA LEU A 71 22.10 -7.66 16.29
C LEU A 71 22.69 -6.26 16.57
N ALA A 72 24.02 -6.09 16.57
CA ALA A 72 24.65 -4.79 16.72
C ALA A 72 24.34 -3.92 15.51
N GLY A 73 23.67 -2.78 15.75
CA GLY A 73 23.26 -1.88 14.68
C GLY A 73 21.93 -2.26 14.01
N ALA A 74 21.22 -3.27 14.53
CA ALA A 74 19.88 -3.60 14.06
C ALA A 74 18.92 -2.40 14.22
N GLU A 75 18.25 -2.03 13.14
CA GLU A 75 17.25 -0.97 13.09
C GLU A 75 15.89 -1.53 13.53
N SER A 76 15.21 -0.84 14.46
CA SER A 76 13.90 -1.28 14.94
C SER A 76 12.82 -0.85 13.96
N LEU A 77 12.07 -1.80 13.41
CA LEU A 77 10.99 -1.51 12.45
C LEU A 77 9.63 -1.41 13.13
N MET A 78 9.30 -2.37 14.01
CA MET A 78 7.99 -2.46 14.63
C MET A 78 8.04 -3.18 15.97
N ASP A 79 7.35 -2.65 16.98
CA ASP A 79 7.16 -3.31 18.27
C ASP A 79 5.90 -4.19 18.25
N ILE A 80 6.00 -5.42 18.76
CA ILE A 80 4.88 -6.37 18.83
C ILE A 80 4.48 -6.59 20.29
N ASP A 81 3.25 -6.23 20.62
CA ASP A 81 2.69 -6.46 21.95
C ASP A 81 2.48 -7.95 22.25
N ALA A 82 2.48 -8.30 23.53
CA ALA A 82 2.40 -9.70 23.96
C ALA A 82 1.11 -10.42 23.57
N ASP A 83 0.00 -9.71 23.47
CA ASP A 83 -1.26 -10.32 23.03
C ASP A 83 -1.17 -10.64 21.54
N THR A 84 -0.67 -9.70 20.73
CA THR A 84 -0.46 -9.89 19.28
C THR A 84 0.52 -11.04 19.02
N ALA A 85 1.64 -11.13 19.74
CA ALA A 85 2.60 -12.22 19.59
C ALA A 85 1.99 -13.59 19.95
N ALA A 86 1.16 -13.65 21.00
CA ALA A 86 0.50 -14.88 21.41
C ALA A 86 -0.56 -15.36 20.39
N GLU A 87 -1.28 -14.42 19.75
CA GLU A 87 -2.25 -14.74 18.71
C GLU A 87 -1.60 -15.22 17.40
N THR A 88 -0.42 -14.71 17.04
CA THR A 88 0.23 -15.01 15.75
C THR A 88 1.20 -16.19 15.81
N LEU A 89 2.02 -16.29 16.85
CA LEU A 89 3.07 -17.32 16.96
C LEU A 89 2.59 -18.58 17.70
N GLY A 90 1.43 -18.52 18.35
CA GLY A 90 0.93 -19.59 19.22
C GLY A 90 1.78 -19.78 20.50
N ASP A 91 1.33 -20.66 21.40
CA ASP A 91 1.97 -20.91 22.71
C ASP A 91 3.39 -21.54 22.61
N GLU A 92 3.87 -21.83 21.38
CA GLU A 92 5.15 -22.52 21.10
C GLU A 92 6.36 -21.56 21.06
N ALA A 93 6.19 -20.27 20.71
CA ALA A 93 7.27 -19.28 20.79
C ALA A 93 7.61 -18.89 22.24
N GLY A 94 6.68 -19.10 23.18
CA GLY A 94 6.91 -18.95 24.62
C GLY A 94 7.70 -20.10 25.26
N ALA A 95 8.00 -21.17 24.52
CA ALA A 95 8.64 -22.37 25.05
C ALA A 95 10.18 -22.40 24.90
N VAL A 96 10.77 -21.49 24.12
CA VAL A 96 12.23 -21.33 24.04
C VAL A 96 12.72 -20.42 25.19
N GLY A 97 12.61 -20.95 26.42
CA GLY A 97 13.54 -20.58 27.49
C GLY A 97 13.24 -19.36 28.37
N ALA A 98 12.06 -19.27 29.00
CA ALA A 98 11.96 -18.67 30.35
C ALA A 98 10.67 -19.10 31.10
N PRO A 99 10.74 -19.89 32.20
CA PRO A 99 9.56 -20.29 32.97
C PRO A 99 9.04 -19.18 33.89
N ALA A 100 9.08 -17.91 33.47
CA ALA A 100 8.82 -16.76 34.33
C ALA A 100 7.82 -15.72 33.79
N VAL A 101 7.21 -15.93 32.62
CA VAL A 101 6.28 -14.91 32.06
C VAL A 101 4.83 -15.10 32.52
N ARG A 102 4.44 -16.27 33.03
CA ARG A 102 3.04 -16.54 33.43
C ARG A 102 2.56 -15.89 34.73
N SER A 103 3.28 -14.90 35.27
CA SER A 103 2.89 -14.28 36.55
C SER A 103 3.24 -12.79 36.65
N ARG A 104 3.01 -12.00 35.59
CA ARG A 104 3.11 -10.53 35.66
C ARG A 104 2.02 -9.76 34.89
N SER A 105 0.82 -10.33 34.70
CA SER A 105 -0.37 -9.55 34.30
C SER A 105 -0.93 -8.78 35.50
N ALA A 106 -0.28 -7.69 35.90
CA ALA A 106 -0.85 -6.70 36.82
C ALA A 106 -0.07 -5.36 36.81
N SER A 107 0.21 -4.81 35.64
CA SER A 107 0.51 -3.37 35.50
C SER A 107 0.10 -2.94 34.10
N GLY A 108 -0.78 -1.94 34.01
CA GLY A 108 -1.42 -1.50 32.77
C GLY A 108 -0.48 -0.73 31.81
N GLY A 109 0.59 -1.38 31.37
CA GLY A 109 1.33 -1.03 30.16
C GLY A 109 1.44 -2.30 29.32
N ALA A 110 1.09 -2.23 28.05
CA ALA A 110 1.35 -3.34 27.13
C ALA A 110 2.88 -3.48 27.00
N GLU A 111 3.49 -4.41 27.74
CA GLU A 111 4.90 -4.72 27.54
C GLU A 111 5.03 -5.46 26.20
N ALA A 112 5.91 -4.96 25.33
CA ALA A 112 6.23 -5.61 24.07
C ALA A 112 6.76 -7.02 24.35
N ALA A 113 6.22 -8.03 23.64
CA ALA A 113 6.77 -9.40 23.69
C ALA A 113 8.02 -9.55 22.83
N GLY A 114 8.18 -8.68 21.84
CA GLY A 114 9.34 -8.65 20.96
C GLY A 114 9.22 -7.53 19.93
N ARG A 115 10.21 -7.46 19.04
CA ARG A 115 10.25 -6.47 17.97
C ARG A 115 10.74 -7.08 16.66
N LEU A 116 10.26 -6.55 15.55
CA LEU A 116 10.82 -6.79 14.23
C LEU A 116 11.97 -5.81 14.01
N VAL A 117 13.12 -6.32 13.60
CA VAL A 117 14.32 -5.53 13.32
C VAL A 117 14.84 -5.81 11.92
N LEU A 118 15.44 -4.79 11.31
CA LEU A 118 16.24 -4.91 10.09
C LEU A 118 17.72 -4.97 10.46
N VAL A 119 18.43 -5.96 9.93
CA VAL A 119 19.87 -6.12 10.08
C VAL A 119 20.52 -5.99 8.71
N ARG A 120 21.52 -5.11 8.62
CA ARG A 120 22.29 -4.84 7.39
C ARG A 120 23.76 -5.18 7.63
N ASP A 121 24.33 -6.04 6.79
CA ASP A 121 25.76 -6.39 6.85
C ASP A 121 26.35 -6.68 5.46
N GLU A 122 27.01 -5.68 4.88
CA GLU A 122 27.68 -5.78 3.56
C GLU A 122 28.79 -6.84 3.51
N GLY A 123 29.27 -7.33 4.66
CA GLY A 123 30.32 -8.35 4.74
C GLY A 123 29.82 -9.79 4.56
N ARG A 124 28.51 -10.02 4.56
CA ARG A 124 27.87 -11.36 4.55
C ARG A 124 26.81 -11.44 3.46
N SER A 125 26.65 -12.59 2.81
CA SER A 125 25.48 -12.82 1.96
C SER A 125 24.18 -12.83 2.80
N THR A 126 23.03 -12.55 2.18
CA THR A 126 21.75 -12.58 2.90
C THR A 126 21.47 -13.95 3.52
N GLU A 127 21.82 -15.05 2.85
CA GLU A 127 21.65 -16.40 3.39
C GLU A 127 22.54 -16.67 4.61
N GLU A 128 23.79 -16.21 4.58
CA GLU A 128 24.70 -16.32 5.72
C GLU A 128 24.20 -15.48 6.90
N LEU A 129 23.72 -14.27 6.64
CA LEU A 129 23.17 -13.38 7.65
C LEU A 129 21.92 -14.00 8.32
N ILE A 130 20.99 -14.54 7.53
CA ILE A 130 19.81 -15.23 8.05
C ILE A 130 20.21 -16.42 8.91
N ALA A 131 21.14 -17.26 8.44
CA ALA A 131 21.60 -18.43 9.19
C ALA A 131 22.27 -18.04 10.53
N GLU A 132 22.99 -16.92 10.57
CA GLU A 132 23.59 -16.40 11.80
C GLU A 132 22.54 -15.82 12.76
N LEU A 133 21.54 -15.12 12.24
CA LEU A 133 20.42 -14.61 13.02
C LEU A 133 19.59 -15.75 13.62
N GLU A 134 19.26 -16.78 12.85
CA GLU A 134 18.53 -17.97 13.33
C GLU A 134 19.31 -18.78 14.36
N ALA A 135 20.64 -18.67 14.38
CA ALA A 135 21.47 -19.29 15.39
C ALA A 135 21.47 -18.52 16.73
N ASP A 136 21.04 -17.25 16.74
CA ASP A 136 20.94 -16.44 17.96
C ASP A 136 19.69 -16.84 18.77
N PRO A 137 19.84 -17.21 20.06
CA PRO A 137 18.71 -17.64 20.88
C PRO A 137 17.67 -16.55 21.17
N ARG A 138 17.97 -15.28 20.87
CA ARG A 138 17.01 -14.15 21.01
C ARG A 138 16.10 -14.01 19.80
N VAL A 139 16.48 -14.58 18.65
CA VAL A 139 15.74 -14.49 17.40
C VAL A 139 14.81 -15.70 17.30
N ALA A 140 13.52 -15.46 17.05
CA ALA A 140 12.58 -16.54 16.84
C ALA A 140 12.56 -17.03 15.39
N PHE A 141 12.71 -16.11 14.45
CA PHE A 141 12.84 -16.37 13.02
C PHE A 141 13.53 -15.19 12.33
N ALA A 142 14.15 -15.44 11.17
CA ALA A 142 14.70 -14.43 10.29
C ALA A 142 14.36 -14.75 8.83
N GLU A 143 14.10 -13.70 8.05
CA GLU A 143 13.71 -13.76 6.64
C GLU A 143 14.48 -12.70 5.84
N PRO A 144 14.64 -12.86 4.51
CA PRO A 144 15.26 -11.82 3.70
C PRO A 144 14.40 -10.54 3.67
N ASN A 145 15.03 -9.38 3.52
CA ASN A 145 14.28 -8.15 3.21
C ASN A 145 13.75 -8.22 1.77
N ALA A 146 12.57 -8.80 1.59
CA ALA A 146 12.00 -9.07 0.27
C ALA A 146 11.64 -7.78 -0.48
N ILE A 147 11.83 -7.81 -1.80
CA ILE A 147 11.37 -6.77 -2.72
C ILE A 147 9.98 -7.16 -3.24
N VAL A 148 8.97 -6.41 -2.83
CA VAL A 148 7.56 -6.56 -3.23
C VAL A 148 7.32 -5.74 -4.48
N LYS A 149 7.20 -6.42 -5.62
CA LYS A 149 6.77 -5.79 -6.86
C LYS A 149 5.25 -5.79 -6.93
N PHE A 150 4.65 -4.61 -6.92
CA PHE A 150 3.28 -4.44 -7.36
C PHE A 150 3.28 -4.66 -8.87
N GLY A 151 2.77 -5.80 -9.33
CA GLY A 151 2.71 -6.08 -10.76
C GLY A 151 1.80 -5.06 -11.45
N ASP A 152 2.35 -4.29 -12.38
CA ASP A 152 1.53 -3.67 -13.42
C ASP A 152 0.85 -4.82 -14.17
N GLY A 153 -0.47 -4.90 -14.11
CA GLY A 153 -1.27 -5.93 -14.76
C GLY A 153 -1.28 -5.84 -16.29
N ASP A 154 -0.16 -5.48 -16.92
CA ASP A 154 -0.08 -5.14 -18.35
C ASP A 154 0.34 -6.31 -19.25
N ASP A 155 0.58 -7.51 -18.71
CA ASP A 155 0.86 -8.71 -19.53
C ASP A 155 -0.40 -9.49 -19.96
N ALA A 156 -1.60 -8.96 -19.72
CA ALA A 156 -2.83 -9.53 -20.26
C ALA A 156 -3.95 -8.50 -20.42
N ALA A 157 -3.74 -7.47 -21.24
CA ALA A 157 -4.88 -6.88 -21.94
C ALA A 157 -5.55 -8.01 -22.76
N PRO A 158 -6.83 -8.37 -22.53
CA PRO A 158 -7.49 -9.34 -23.40
C PRO A 158 -7.55 -8.75 -24.80
N ASP A 159 -7.01 -9.50 -25.77
CA ASP A 159 -7.03 -9.16 -27.20
C ASP A 159 -8.44 -8.63 -27.58
N PRO A 160 -8.55 -7.42 -28.17
CA PRO A 160 -9.82 -6.99 -28.71
C PRO A 160 -10.19 -7.95 -29.83
N VAL A 161 -11.25 -8.73 -29.59
CA VAL A 161 -11.87 -9.63 -30.56
C VAL A 161 -11.98 -8.92 -31.92
N ALA A 162 -11.24 -9.48 -32.88
CA ALA A 162 -11.17 -9.00 -34.24
C ALA A 162 -12.56 -8.91 -34.88
N ALA A 163 -13.04 -7.69 -35.08
CA ALA A 163 -14.09 -7.41 -36.04
C ALA A 163 -13.45 -7.19 -37.41
N GLU A 164 -13.46 -8.26 -38.20
CA GLU A 164 -13.11 -8.31 -39.62
C GLU A 164 -13.69 -7.13 -40.44
N ALA A 165 -12.83 -6.26 -40.99
CA ALA A 165 -13.13 -5.50 -42.20
C ALA A 165 -11.84 -5.28 -43.02
N ALA A 166 -11.86 -5.82 -44.22
CA ALA A 166 -10.78 -5.89 -45.21
C ALA A 166 -10.34 -4.51 -45.78
N PRO A 167 -9.20 -4.43 -46.49
CA PRO A 167 -8.33 -3.24 -46.55
C PRO A 167 -8.56 -2.36 -47.79
N GLY A 168 -8.23 -1.07 -47.65
CA GLY A 168 -8.11 -0.13 -48.76
C GLY A 168 -7.06 0.94 -48.44
N ALA A 169 -5.93 0.87 -49.15
CA ALA A 169 -4.76 1.72 -49.00
C ALA A 169 -5.05 3.24 -49.09
N LEU A 170 -4.21 4.06 -48.46
CA LEU A 170 -3.23 4.91 -49.16
C LEU A 170 -2.31 5.63 -48.15
N ALA A 171 -1.07 5.82 -48.60
CA ALA A 171 0.09 6.28 -47.88
C ALA A 171 0.16 7.82 -47.73
N ASP A 172 0.80 8.23 -46.64
CA ASP A 172 1.88 9.22 -46.50
C ASP A 172 1.75 10.61 -47.16
N GLY A 173 2.04 11.67 -46.38
CA GLY A 173 2.32 13.00 -46.93
C GLY A 173 1.91 14.20 -46.07
N ASP A 174 2.94 14.79 -45.48
CA ASP A 174 3.11 16.09 -44.82
C ASP A 174 2.55 17.33 -45.58
N GLU A 175 2.56 18.49 -44.89
CA GLU A 175 2.49 19.89 -45.37
C GLU A 175 1.13 20.64 -45.44
N ALA A 176 0.94 21.47 -44.41
CA ALA A 176 0.63 22.90 -44.43
C ALA A 176 -0.24 23.56 -45.55
N ARG A 177 -1.16 24.43 -45.05
CA ARG A 177 -1.47 25.81 -45.49
C ARG A 177 -2.74 26.07 -46.34
N ARG A 178 -3.63 26.89 -45.72
CA ARG A 178 -4.58 27.89 -46.26
C ARG A 178 -5.62 27.51 -47.33
N GLY A 179 -6.89 27.65 -46.93
CA GLY A 179 -7.80 28.68 -47.48
C GLY A 179 -8.90 28.21 -48.45
N GLY A 180 -10.13 28.70 -48.21
CA GLY A 180 -11.16 28.89 -49.25
C GLY A 180 -12.49 28.16 -49.02
N GLU A 181 -13.55 28.95 -48.84
CA GLU A 181 -14.98 28.58 -48.79
C GLU A 181 -15.49 27.86 -50.06
N ALA A 182 -16.49 26.96 -49.90
CA ALA A 182 -17.83 27.06 -50.53
C ALA A 182 -18.74 25.84 -50.24
N ASP A 183 -19.96 26.19 -49.82
CA ASP A 183 -21.26 25.51 -49.71
C ASP A 183 -21.51 24.10 -50.32
N ALA A 184 -22.20 23.25 -49.56
CA ALA A 184 -23.42 22.54 -49.99
C ALA A 184 -24.17 21.90 -48.80
N GLU A 185 -25.49 22.09 -48.76
CA GLU A 185 -26.43 21.64 -47.73
C GLU A 185 -26.60 20.10 -47.61
N GLY A 186 -27.00 19.65 -46.42
CA GLY A 186 -27.94 18.53 -46.29
C GLY A 186 -27.69 17.58 -45.11
N GLY A 187 -28.50 17.74 -44.05
CA GLY A 187 -28.74 16.70 -43.04
C GLY A 187 -28.30 17.08 -41.64
N ALA A 188 -29.27 17.26 -40.73
CA ALA A 188 -29.02 17.45 -39.31
C ALA A 188 -28.42 16.16 -38.71
N PRO A 189 -27.24 16.20 -38.05
CA PRO A 189 -26.80 15.15 -37.15
C PRO A 189 -27.17 15.53 -35.71
N GLY A 190 -27.47 14.50 -34.91
CA GLY A 190 -27.72 14.61 -33.47
C GLY A 190 -26.61 15.35 -32.73
N GLU A 191 -26.94 15.80 -31.52
CA GLU A 191 -26.05 16.58 -30.66
C GLU A 191 -24.63 16.02 -30.68
N PRO A 192 -23.61 16.86 -30.93
CA PRO A 192 -22.24 16.39 -30.91
C PRO A 192 -21.95 15.87 -29.50
N SER A 193 -21.48 14.63 -29.43
CA SER A 193 -20.82 14.13 -28.23
C SER A 193 -19.78 15.18 -27.83
N ALA A 194 -19.89 15.69 -26.61
CA ALA A 194 -18.99 16.72 -26.10
C ALA A 194 -17.56 16.28 -26.41
N SER A 195 -16.82 17.14 -27.11
CA SER A 195 -15.39 16.90 -27.35
C SER A 195 -14.75 16.70 -25.99
N VAL A 196 -14.13 15.53 -25.78
CA VAL A 196 -13.33 15.28 -24.58
C VAL A 196 -12.19 16.30 -24.61
N ALA A 197 -12.39 17.39 -23.88
CA ALA A 197 -11.38 18.41 -23.66
C ALA A 197 -10.49 17.90 -22.55
N PHE A 198 -9.27 17.49 -22.89
CA PHE A 198 -8.22 17.38 -21.88
C PHE A 198 -7.90 18.79 -21.38
N GLY A 199 -7.80 18.94 -20.05
CA GLY A 199 -7.82 20.21 -19.31
C GLY A 199 -7.08 21.36 -19.99
N GLN A 200 -7.77 22.49 -20.16
CA GLN A 200 -7.24 23.64 -20.88
C GLN A 200 -6.94 24.86 -19.99
N ASP A 201 -7.07 24.79 -18.67
CA ASP A 201 -6.61 25.87 -17.81
C ASP A 201 -6.33 25.37 -16.38
N GLU A 202 -5.22 25.80 -15.80
CA GLU A 202 -4.84 25.49 -14.40
C GLU A 202 -5.64 26.33 -13.39
N ASP A 203 -6.23 27.44 -13.86
CA ASP A 203 -6.97 28.41 -13.05
C ASP A 203 -8.51 28.25 -13.15
N GLU A 204 -9.01 27.40 -14.06
CA GLU A 204 -10.44 27.10 -14.16
C GLU A 204 -10.83 25.94 -13.24
N PRO A 205 -11.97 26.04 -12.52
CA PRO A 205 -12.44 24.93 -11.69
C PRO A 205 -12.67 23.69 -12.56
N ALA A 206 -12.12 22.56 -12.14
CA ALA A 206 -12.30 21.29 -12.84
C ALA A 206 -13.79 21.03 -13.07
N ALA A 207 -14.12 20.58 -14.30
CA ALA A 207 -15.48 20.15 -14.61
C ALA A 207 -15.90 18.99 -13.69
N ASP A 208 -17.20 18.84 -13.47
CA ASP A 208 -17.75 17.66 -12.80
C ASP A 208 -17.58 16.43 -13.72
N LEU A 209 -16.77 15.48 -13.28
CA LEU A 209 -16.44 14.24 -13.97
C LEU A 209 -17.11 13.02 -13.32
N ASN A 210 -18.01 13.20 -12.35
CA ASN A 210 -18.70 12.08 -11.69
C ASN A 210 -19.39 11.14 -12.68
N SER A 211 -19.88 11.67 -13.80
CA SER A 211 -20.46 10.85 -14.86
C SER A 211 -19.50 9.80 -15.42
N PHE A 212 -18.18 9.97 -15.33
CA PHE A 212 -17.20 8.99 -15.83
C PHE A 212 -16.84 7.91 -14.80
N VAL A 213 -17.28 8.06 -13.55
CA VAL A 213 -17.04 7.10 -12.46
C VAL A 213 -18.09 5.99 -12.52
N TRP A 214 -18.01 5.15 -13.55
CA TRP A 214 -18.99 4.09 -13.82
C TRP A 214 -19.15 3.10 -12.66
N GLY A 215 -18.13 2.94 -11.81
CA GLY A 215 -18.25 2.11 -10.61
C GLY A 215 -19.32 2.63 -9.64
N PHE A 216 -19.63 3.93 -9.68
CA PHE A 216 -20.61 4.59 -8.82
C PHE A 216 -21.96 4.75 -9.51
N ASP A 217 -21.97 5.13 -10.79
CA ASP A 217 -23.17 5.28 -11.60
C ASP A 217 -22.94 4.71 -13.00
N ASN A 218 -23.48 3.51 -13.27
CA ASN A 218 -23.29 2.81 -14.53
C ASN A 218 -24.55 2.87 -15.40
N ASP A 219 -24.54 3.73 -16.42
CA ASP A 219 -25.59 3.81 -17.44
C ASP A 219 -25.32 2.91 -18.67
N GLY A 220 -24.23 2.13 -18.64
CA GLY A 220 -23.82 1.23 -19.71
C GLY A 220 -23.09 1.92 -20.87
N ARG A 221 -22.98 3.27 -20.90
CA ARG A 221 -22.40 4.00 -22.04
C ARG A 221 -20.93 3.65 -22.30
N MET A 222 -20.16 3.41 -21.23
CA MET A 222 -18.72 3.16 -21.32
C MET A 222 -18.40 1.76 -21.84
N ALA A 223 -19.29 0.79 -21.60
CA ALA A 223 -19.11 -0.61 -21.98
C ALA A 223 -19.97 -1.02 -23.21
N GLY A 224 -20.78 -0.11 -23.75
CA GLY A 224 -21.71 -0.41 -24.84
C GLY A 224 -22.85 -1.35 -24.43
N THR A 225 -23.13 -1.47 -23.13
CA THR A 225 -24.20 -2.28 -22.56
C THR A 225 -25.48 -1.46 -22.41
N ALA A 226 -26.64 -2.11 -22.40
CA ALA A 226 -27.87 -1.41 -22.03
C ALA A 226 -27.81 -1.02 -20.55
N GLY A 227 -28.29 0.18 -20.19
CA GLY A 227 -28.31 0.61 -18.79
C GLY A 227 -29.11 -0.32 -17.86
N SER A 228 -30.09 -1.07 -18.38
CA SER A 228 -30.81 -2.08 -17.58
C SER A 228 -29.94 -3.29 -17.18
N ASP A 229 -28.86 -3.53 -17.92
CA ASP A 229 -27.92 -4.64 -17.71
C ASP A 229 -26.59 -4.14 -17.10
N ALA A 230 -26.46 -2.83 -16.92
CA ALA A 230 -25.32 -2.20 -16.30
C ALA A 230 -25.37 -2.40 -14.78
N ALA A 231 -24.23 -2.73 -14.20
CA ALA A 231 -24.09 -2.94 -12.77
C ALA A 231 -23.05 -1.97 -12.20
N ASP A 232 -23.38 -1.37 -11.06
CA ASP A 232 -22.52 -0.55 -10.23
C ASP A 232 -22.70 -0.95 -8.75
N MET A 233 -22.07 -0.20 -7.85
CA MET A 233 -22.16 -0.45 -6.41
C MET A 233 -23.44 0.07 -5.75
N GLY A 234 -24.40 0.61 -6.51
CA GLY A 234 -25.61 1.25 -6.00
C GLY A 234 -25.30 2.55 -5.26
N TYR A 235 -24.29 3.32 -5.69
CA TYR A 235 -23.81 4.52 -5.00
C TYR A 235 -24.92 5.55 -4.74
N ALA A 236 -25.84 5.70 -5.68
CA ALA A 236 -26.99 6.61 -5.60
C ALA A 236 -27.93 6.33 -4.41
N ASP A 237 -27.90 5.13 -3.83
CA ASP A 237 -28.76 4.78 -2.69
C ASP A 237 -28.28 5.36 -1.34
N TRP A 238 -27.04 5.87 -1.29
CA TRP A 238 -26.37 6.25 -0.02
C TRP A 238 -25.48 7.49 -0.11
N ASN A 239 -25.27 8.05 -1.31
CA ASN A 239 -24.49 9.28 -1.54
C ASN A 239 -25.22 10.59 -1.16
N ASP A 240 -25.80 10.63 0.04
CA ASP A 240 -26.48 11.83 0.56
C ASP A 240 -25.48 12.75 1.25
N GLN A 241 -25.16 13.88 0.61
CA GLN A 241 -24.22 14.88 1.13
C GLN A 241 -24.67 15.47 2.48
N SER A 242 -25.98 15.63 2.69
CA SER A 242 -26.51 16.14 3.95
C SER A 242 -26.30 15.14 5.08
N ALA A 243 -26.49 13.85 4.81
CA ALA A 243 -26.21 12.78 5.76
C ALA A 243 -24.70 12.68 6.04
N ALA A 244 -23.86 12.74 4.99
CA ALA A 244 -22.40 12.69 5.13
C ALA A 244 -21.86 13.81 6.02
N SER A 245 -22.40 15.03 5.92
CA SER A 245 -22.01 16.18 6.76
C SER A 245 -22.28 15.99 8.26
N GLN A 246 -23.11 15.01 8.64
CA GLN A 246 -23.42 14.67 10.03
C GLN A 246 -22.58 13.51 10.57
N LEU A 247 -21.79 12.86 9.72
CA LEU A 247 -20.91 11.77 10.12
C LEU A 247 -19.66 12.32 10.80
N GLN A 248 -19.10 11.53 11.70
CA GLN A 248 -17.78 11.81 12.26
C GLN A 248 -16.72 11.65 11.17
N GLU A 249 -15.71 12.52 11.20
CA GLU A 249 -14.56 12.36 10.30
C GLU A 249 -13.86 11.02 10.55
N VAL A 250 -13.51 10.34 9.47
CA VAL A 250 -12.77 9.08 9.51
C VAL A 250 -11.47 9.27 8.77
N VAL A 251 -10.34 9.10 9.46
CA VAL A 251 -9.03 9.13 8.81
C VAL A 251 -8.76 7.79 8.14
N VAL A 252 -8.43 7.82 6.85
CA VAL A 252 -8.06 6.66 6.04
C VAL A 252 -6.61 6.82 5.61
N ALA A 253 -5.75 5.90 6.05
CA ALA A 253 -4.35 5.85 5.63
C ALA A 253 -4.23 5.16 4.26
N VAL A 254 -3.61 5.86 3.31
CA VAL A 254 -3.28 5.34 1.97
C VAL A 254 -1.81 4.95 1.98
N ILE A 255 -1.55 3.66 2.15
CA ILE A 255 -0.22 3.05 2.10
C ILE A 255 0.10 2.73 0.62
N ASP A 256 0.75 3.65 -0.08
CA ASP A 256 0.92 3.60 -1.54
C ASP A 256 2.11 4.49 -2.00
N THR A 257 2.17 4.92 -3.25
CA THR A 257 3.25 5.73 -3.83
C THR A 257 3.30 7.19 -3.34
N GLY A 258 2.48 7.54 -2.34
CA GLY A 258 2.23 8.90 -1.88
C GLY A 258 0.98 9.52 -2.53
N VAL A 259 0.53 10.64 -1.97
CA VAL A 259 -0.71 11.33 -2.36
C VAL A 259 -0.39 12.78 -2.67
N ASP A 260 -0.73 13.24 -3.85
CA ASP A 260 -0.57 14.65 -4.23
C ASP A 260 -1.61 15.52 -3.49
N ALA A 261 -1.17 16.10 -2.38
CA ALA A 261 -1.99 17.00 -1.57
C ALA A 261 -2.31 18.34 -2.25
N SER A 262 -1.63 18.68 -3.34
CA SER A 262 -1.91 19.89 -4.11
C SER A 262 -3.06 19.73 -5.11
N ASN A 263 -3.48 18.48 -5.37
CA ASN A 263 -4.63 18.21 -6.22
C ASN A 263 -5.88 18.90 -5.63
N PRO A 264 -6.60 19.73 -6.41
CA PRO A 264 -7.70 20.54 -5.89
C PRO A 264 -8.87 19.73 -5.32
N ASP A 265 -9.00 18.47 -5.74
CA ASP A 265 -10.04 17.54 -5.30
C ASP A 265 -9.65 16.76 -4.03
N LEU A 266 -8.35 16.78 -3.68
CA LEU A 266 -7.81 16.11 -2.48
C LEU A 266 -7.35 17.09 -1.40
N ALA A 267 -6.84 18.27 -1.77
CA ALA A 267 -6.39 19.31 -0.85
C ALA A 267 -7.35 19.58 0.34
N PRO A 268 -8.69 19.71 0.15
CA PRO A 268 -9.60 19.98 1.26
C PRO A 268 -9.88 18.77 2.16
N VAL A 269 -9.53 17.55 1.73
CA VAL A 269 -9.79 16.30 2.46
C VAL A 269 -8.51 15.64 2.99
N MET A 270 -7.32 16.17 2.68
CA MET A 270 -6.07 15.69 3.27
C MET A 270 -6.11 15.82 4.79
N TRP A 271 -5.66 14.79 5.49
CA TRP A 271 -5.40 14.82 6.92
C TRP A 271 -4.17 15.67 7.20
N ASP A 272 -4.19 16.51 8.23
CA ASP A 272 -3.21 17.58 8.49
C ASP A 272 -2.64 17.54 9.92
N GLU A 273 -2.80 16.41 10.61
CA GLU A 273 -2.34 16.25 12.00
C GLU A 273 -1.07 15.38 12.09
N GLY A 274 -0.30 15.22 11.01
CA GLY A 274 0.90 14.37 10.97
C GLY A 274 1.92 14.75 12.03
N LEU A 275 2.27 16.03 12.08
CA LEU A 275 3.26 16.59 13.01
C LEU A 275 2.69 16.82 14.43
N THR A 276 1.37 16.83 14.59
CA THR A 276 0.69 17.08 15.87
C THR A 276 0.10 15.83 16.51
N SER A 277 0.11 14.70 15.80
CA SER A 277 -0.43 13.42 16.23
C SER A 277 0.18 12.90 17.54
N GLY A 278 1.44 13.28 17.81
CA GLY A 278 2.25 12.83 18.94
C GLY A 278 3.29 11.76 18.55
N ILE A 279 3.48 11.51 17.26
CA ILE A 279 4.44 10.54 16.67
C ILE A 279 5.61 11.27 15.99
N GLU A 280 5.49 12.58 15.80
CA GLU A 280 6.55 13.42 15.24
C GLU A 280 7.90 13.16 15.92
N GLY A 281 8.92 12.90 15.09
CA GLY A 281 10.29 12.68 15.56
C GLY A 281 10.55 11.30 16.14
N LEU A 282 9.60 10.36 16.01
CA LEU A 282 9.84 8.95 16.32
C LEU A 282 10.80 8.35 15.30
N THR A 283 10.55 8.60 14.01
CA THR A 283 11.40 8.13 12.90
C THR A 283 12.14 9.27 12.21
N GLY A 284 11.62 10.51 12.32
CA GLY A 284 12.14 11.67 11.59
C GLY A 284 11.74 11.70 10.11
N LYS A 285 10.81 10.83 9.72
CA LYS A 285 10.27 10.66 8.36
C LYS A 285 8.81 11.12 8.25
N GLU A 286 8.25 11.67 9.33
CA GLU A 286 6.90 12.22 9.38
C GLU A 286 6.83 13.61 8.71
N ASP A 287 5.68 13.94 8.12
CA ASP A 287 5.37 15.26 7.57
C ASP A 287 3.94 15.71 7.96
N GLU A 288 3.48 16.83 7.42
CA GLU A 288 2.16 17.42 7.73
C GLU A 288 0.99 16.47 7.45
N HIS A 289 1.09 15.67 6.37
CA HIS A 289 -0.01 14.85 5.87
C HIS A 289 0.19 13.34 6.10
N GLY A 290 1.32 12.95 6.66
CA GLY A 290 1.57 11.58 7.09
C GLY A 290 3.05 11.23 7.23
N PHE A 291 3.51 10.28 6.42
CA PHE A 291 4.82 9.63 6.57
C PHE A 291 5.35 9.13 5.23
N ALA A 292 6.67 9.18 5.02
CA ALA A 292 7.32 8.59 3.85
C ALA A 292 8.60 7.83 4.21
N VAL A 293 8.71 6.57 3.81
CA VAL A 293 9.92 5.75 4.09
C VAL A 293 11.18 6.38 3.50
N LEU A 294 11.04 6.99 2.31
CA LEU A 294 12.10 7.65 1.56
C LEU A 294 12.08 9.18 1.75
N ALA A 295 11.60 9.68 2.88
CA ALA A 295 11.60 11.12 3.16
C ALA A 295 13.02 11.72 3.05
N ASP A 296 13.14 12.81 2.30
CA ASP A 296 14.38 13.58 2.13
C ASP A 296 14.01 15.07 2.02
N ALA A 297 14.15 15.79 3.13
CA ALA A 297 13.77 17.19 3.22
C ALA A 297 14.62 18.10 2.32
N GLU A 298 15.91 17.77 2.16
CA GLU A 298 16.85 18.48 1.30
C GLU A 298 16.52 18.29 -0.18
N ALA A 299 16.05 17.11 -0.57
CA ALA A 299 15.56 16.82 -1.93
C ALA A 299 14.09 17.21 -2.16
N GLY A 300 13.37 17.61 -1.11
CA GLY A 300 11.94 17.96 -1.19
C GLY A 300 11.02 16.76 -1.39
N VAL A 301 11.44 15.59 -0.93
CA VAL A 301 10.69 14.32 -1.00
C VAL A 301 9.97 14.10 0.33
N SER A 302 8.65 13.96 0.26
CA SER A 302 7.78 13.69 1.41
C SER A 302 6.69 12.67 1.04
N SER A 303 5.70 12.48 1.91
CA SER A 303 4.51 11.68 1.62
C SER A 303 3.63 12.32 0.53
N THR A 304 3.81 13.61 0.23
CA THR A 304 2.98 14.36 -0.72
C THR A 304 3.76 15.12 -1.79
N THR A 305 5.09 15.27 -1.64
CA THR A 305 5.95 15.97 -2.59
C THR A 305 7.06 15.08 -3.14
N GLY A 306 7.59 15.43 -4.32
CA GLY A 306 8.59 14.61 -5.00
C GLY A 306 8.02 13.25 -5.42
N LEU A 307 6.76 13.22 -5.87
CA LEU A 307 6.08 12.03 -6.37
C LEU A 307 6.47 11.79 -7.83
N GLU A 308 6.84 10.55 -8.16
CA GLU A 308 7.10 10.12 -9.55
C GLU A 308 5.96 9.26 -10.11
N ILE A 309 5.19 8.63 -9.23
CA ILE A 309 4.06 7.75 -9.54
C ILE A 309 2.83 8.25 -8.77
N TYR A 310 1.71 8.42 -9.47
CA TYR A 310 0.47 9.00 -8.94
C TYR A 310 -0.60 7.94 -8.60
N HIS A 311 -0.20 6.68 -8.41
CA HIS A 311 -1.11 5.59 -8.07
C HIS A 311 -1.81 5.85 -6.72
N GLY A 312 -1.05 6.26 -5.69
CA GLY A 312 -1.62 6.63 -4.40
C GLY A 312 -2.60 7.81 -4.47
N THR A 313 -2.32 8.83 -5.29
CA THR A 313 -3.25 9.93 -5.57
C THR A 313 -4.56 9.44 -6.19
N HIS A 314 -4.49 8.52 -7.15
CA HIS A 314 -5.68 7.94 -7.78
C HIS A 314 -6.50 7.09 -6.79
N VAL A 315 -5.83 6.28 -5.97
CA VAL A 315 -6.46 5.51 -4.88
C VAL A 315 -7.14 6.44 -3.88
N ALA A 316 -6.46 7.50 -3.43
CA ALA A 316 -7.01 8.50 -2.53
C ALA A 316 -8.27 9.18 -3.11
N GLY A 317 -8.25 9.53 -4.40
CA GLY A 317 -9.41 10.12 -5.07
C GLY A 317 -10.63 9.20 -5.06
N THR A 318 -10.42 7.91 -5.31
CA THR A 318 -11.49 6.90 -5.24
C THR A 318 -12.09 6.80 -3.83
N ILE A 319 -11.26 6.92 -2.80
CA ILE A 319 -11.68 6.81 -1.40
C ILE A 319 -12.48 8.05 -0.97
N GLY A 320 -11.96 9.24 -1.23
CA GLY A 320 -12.41 10.43 -0.51
C GLY A 320 -12.23 11.77 -1.23
N ALA A 321 -12.09 11.81 -2.55
CA ALA A 321 -12.14 13.08 -3.28
C ALA A 321 -13.37 13.93 -2.90
N ALA A 322 -13.20 15.24 -2.91
CA ALA A 322 -14.15 16.18 -2.34
C ALA A 322 -15.53 16.12 -3.03
N TRP A 323 -16.59 16.26 -2.23
CA TRP A 323 -17.95 16.35 -2.76
C TRP A 323 -18.30 17.81 -3.06
N ASP A 324 -17.53 18.48 -3.93
CA ASP A 324 -17.69 19.92 -4.20
C ASP A 324 -18.24 20.24 -5.61
N GLY A 325 -18.56 19.20 -6.39
CA GLY A 325 -19.08 19.32 -7.76
C GLY A 325 -18.01 19.65 -8.80
N ARG A 326 -16.74 19.36 -8.50
CA ARG A 326 -15.60 19.45 -9.41
C ARG A 326 -14.87 18.12 -9.42
N GLY A 327 -14.15 17.82 -10.50
CA GLY A 327 -13.37 16.59 -10.57
C GLY A 327 -14.25 15.36 -10.35
N VAL A 328 -13.86 14.48 -9.44
CA VAL A 328 -14.64 13.31 -9.05
C VAL A 328 -14.99 13.38 -7.57
N SER A 329 -16.12 12.82 -7.17
CA SER A 329 -16.44 12.64 -5.76
C SER A 329 -15.98 11.25 -5.33
N GLY A 330 -15.26 11.15 -4.21
CA GLY A 330 -14.83 9.87 -3.65
C GLY A 330 -15.98 9.11 -2.99
N LEU A 331 -15.74 7.87 -2.61
CA LEU A 331 -16.76 7.00 -2.00
C LEU A 331 -17.31 7.56 -0.67
N ALA A 332 -16.46 8.20 0.14
CA ALA A 332 -16.80 8.63 1.50
C ALA A 332 -16.60 10.15 1.69
N GLY A 333 -17.70 10.89 1.74
CA GLY A 333 -17.68 12.36 1.93
C GLY A 333 -17.23 12.84 3.32
N ASN A 334 -17.02 11.94 4.29
CA ASN A 334 -16.51 12.24 5.63
C ASN A 334 -15.09 11.66 5.87
N ALA A 335 -14.42 11.20 4.83
CA ALA A 335 -13.06 10.68 4.92
C ALA A 335 -12.02 11.82 4.96
N ARG A 336 -10.97 11.63 5.75
CA ARG A 336 -9.74 12.43 5.71
C ARG A 336 -8.58 11.53 5.27
N ILE A 337 -7.80 11.96 4.29
CA ILE A 337 -6.77 11.11 3.67
C ILE A 337 -5.42 11.35 4.32
N MET A 338 -4.86 10.32 4.95
CA MET A 338 -3.48 10.31 5.44
C MET A 338 -2.58 9.67 4.39
N SER A 339 -1.52 10.36 3.98
CA SER A 339 -0.57 9.85 2.99
C SER A 339 0.54 9.04 3.66
N VAL A 340 0.68 7.77 3.32
CA VAL A 340 1.73 6.90 3.85
C VAL A 340 2.51 6.33 2.67
N ARG A 341 3.64 6.95 2.36
CA ARG A 341 4.42 6.65 1.15
C ARG A 341 5.41 5.52 1.39
N ILE A 342 5.24 4.44 0.63
CA ILE A 342 6.09 3.23 0.66
C ILE A 342 7.16 3.24 -0.43
N ASP A 343 8.15 2.37 -0.26
CA ASP A 343 8.96 1.83 -1.36
C ASP A 343 8.57 0.37 -1.63
N ASP A 344 9.42 -0.38 -2.33
CA ASP A 344 9.19 -1.78 -2.71
C ASP A 344 9.79 -2.81 -1.73
N THR A 345 10.21 -2.42 -0.54
CA THR A 345 10.83 -3.33 0.45
C THR A 345 9.87 -3.79 1.53
N LEU A 346 10.08 -5.00 2.06
CA LEU A 346 9.31 -5.50 3.20
C LEU A 346 9.55 -4.65 4.46
N SER A 347 10.77 -4.14 4.66
CA SER A 347 11.08 -3.21 5.76
C SER A 347 10.21 -1.96 5.72
N ALA A 348 10.03 -1.36 4.53
CA ALA A 348 9.20 -0.17 4.34
C ALA A 348 7.73 -0.43 4.69
N ILE A 349 7.19 -1.56 4.25
CA ILE A 349 5.82 -1.96 4.56
C ILE A 349 5.63 -2.06 6.09
N LEU A 350 6.60 -2.63 6.81
CA LEU A 350 6.56 -2.74 8.27
C LEU A 350 6.63 -1.38 8.95
N GLU A 351 7.51 -0.48 8.51
CA GLU A 351 7.58 0.90 9.04
C GLU A 351 6.24 1.62 8.85
N CYS A 352 5.60 1.46 7.70
CA CYS A 352 4.29 2.07 7.43
C CYS A 352 3.18 1.51 8.33
N PHE A 353 3.15 0.20 8.58
CA PHE A 353 2.21 -0.37 9.54
C PHE A 353 2.47 0.07 10.97
N ASP A 354 3.74 0.18 11.38
CA ASP A 354 4.11 0.71 12.68
C ASP A 354 3.59 2.15 12.84
N TYR A 355 3.87 3.03 11.86
CA TYR A 355 3.37 4.41 11.83
C TYR A 355 1.84 4.46 12.00
N VAL A 356 1.08 3.79 11.13
CA VAL A 356 -0.40 3.81 11.16
C VAL A 356 -0.96 3.26 12.49
N SER A 357 -0.31 2.24 13.06
CA SER A 357 -0.75 1.64 14.33
C SER A 357 -0.59 2.60 15.51
N ARG A 358 0.50 3.38 15.53
CA ARG A 358 0.76 4.38 16.56
C ARG A 358 -0.22 5.55 16.42
N THR A 359 -0.50 6.01 15.19
CA THR A 359 -1.41 7.15 14.95
C THR A 359 -2.82 6.82 15.40
N SER A 360 -3.27 5.60 15.11
CA SER A 360 -4.58 5.10 15.54
C SER A 360 -4.71 5.05 17.08
N THR A 361 -3.64 4.70 17.78
CA THR A 361 -3.62 4.59 19.25
C THR A 361 -3.66 5.97 19.91
N GLN A 362 -2.89 6.94 19.40
CA GLN A 362 -2.89 8.31 19.92
C GLN A 362 -4.22 9.03 19.63
N ALA A 363 -4.79 8.88 18.43
CA ALA A 363 -6.10 9.43 18.10
C ALA A 363 -7.20 8.91 19.06
N SER A 364 -7.10 7.65 19.49
CA SER A 364 -8.04 7.04 20.46
C SER A 364 -7.89 7.58 21.89
N THR A 365 -6.79 8.25 22.22
CA THR A 365 -6.49 8.74 23.57
C THR A 365 -6.86 10.23 23.75
N CYS A 366 -6.98 10.97 22.65
CA CYS A 366 -7.35 12.39 22.62
C CYS A 366 -8.85 12.65 22.39
N GLY A 367 -9.65 11.60 22.15
CA GLY A 367 -11.10 11.65 21.94
C GLY A 367 -11.94 11.40 23.19
#